data_AF-E4YYS1-F1
#
_entry.id   AF-E4YYS1-F1
#
_cell.length_a   1.000
_cell.length_b   1.000
_cell.length_c   1.000
_cell.angle_alpha   90.00
_cell.angle_beta   90.00
_cell.angle_gamma   90.00
#
_symmetry.space_group_name_H-M   'P 1'
#
loop_
_entity.id
_entity.type
_entity.pdbx_description
1 polymer ?
#
loop_
_entity_poly.entity_id
_entity_poly.type
_entity_poly.pdbx_seq_one_letter_code
_entity_poly.pdbx_strand_id
1 'polypeptide(L)'
;MPRDESSKSSNLNKTENDENAYLQPLDVPSAVRSLSKQDMSRFWGTYRSGHYLGLRTRSEKSLLAGMMWLNNKSPRNEIHGDIFRHKCNQDNQLKYGWKEHDGENFGVQSVEEKNYKIWTKFLKQQVGGHGGDWTVKVETEGTGTTTFAFYFVTDSDGYLKVPLGHDSADELDKFVEQENTAFWTYSDY
;
A
#
# COMPACT_ATOMS: atom_id res chain seq x y z
N MET A 1 20.70 -65.11 -37.12
CA MET A 1 21.20 -63.91 -36.43
C MET A 1 20.10 -62.85 -36.46
N PRO A 2 19.94 -62.07 -35.38
CA PRO A 2 18.67 -61.41 -35.02
C PRO A 2 18.50 -60.02 -35.66
N ARG A 3 17.24 -59.56 -35.73
CA ARG A 3 16.85 -58.19 -36.14
C ARG A 3 17.21 -57.19 -35.04
N ASP A 4 17.94 -56.14 -35.39
CA ASP A 4 18.16 -54.98 -34.52
C ASP A 4 16.92 -54.07 -34.51
N GLU A 5 16.19 -54.10 -33.40
CA GLU A 5 15.23 -53.06 -33.01
C GLU A 5 15.98 -51.93 -32.29
N SER A 6 16.36 -50.88 -33.02
CA SER A 6 16.99 -49.69 -32.44
C SER A 6 16.52 -48.43 -33.18
N SER A 7 15.26 -48.04 -33.02
CA SER A 7 14.79 -46.71 -33.44
C SER A 7 13.48 -46.27 -32.75
N LYS A 8 13.41 -46.33 -31.41
CA LYS A 8 12.32 -45.68 -30.66
C LYS A 8 12.80 -45.18 -29.30
N SER A 9 13.60 -44.10 -29.27
CA SER A 9 13.85 -43.39 -27.99
C SER A 9 13.98 -41.87 -28.10
N SER A 10 13.75 -41.26 -29.27
CA SER A 10 13.95 -39.81 -29.44
C SER A 10 12.67 -38.94 -29.30
N ASN A 11 11.49 -39.53 -29.09
CA ASN A 11 10.22 -38.79 -29.13
C ASN A 11 9.50 -38.58 -27.79
N LEU A 12 10.06 -39.03 -26.66
CA LEU A 12 9.45 -38.83 -25.33
C LEU A 12 9.86 -37.52 -24.65
N ASN A 13 11.06 -36.99 -24.95
CA ASN A 13 11.57 -35.76 -24.32
C ASN A 13 11.04 -34.46 -24.94
N LYS A 14 10.25 -34.55 -26.02
CA LYS A 14 9.72 -33.36 -26.71
C LYS A 14 8.34 -32.94 -26.18
N THR A 15 7.50 -33.91 -25.84
CA THR A 15 6.13 -33.69 -25.34
C THR A 15 6.09 -33.19 -23.90
N GLU A 16 7.04 -33.57 -23.05
CA GLU A 16 7.11 -33.12 -21.65
C GLU A 16 7.62 -31.66 -21.51
N ASN A 17 8.38 -31.19 -22.50
CA ASN A 17 8.80 -29.79 -22.61
C ASN A 17 7.66 -28.87 -23.10
N ASP A 18 6.71 -29.38 -23.89
CA ASP A 18 5.60 -28.59 -24.43
C ASP A 18 4.49 -28.35 -23.38
N GLU A 19 4.25 -29.27 -22.45
CA GLU A 19 3.29 -29.06 -21.35
C GLU A 19 3.81 -28.09 -20.28
N ASN A 20 5.11 -28.10 -20.02
CA ASN A 20 5.76 -27.18 -19.07
C ASN A 20 6.04 -25.79 -19.64
N ALA A 21 5.93 -25.61 -20.95
CA ALA A 21 6.15 -24.31 -21.61
C ALA A 21 5.17 -23.22 -21.14
N TYR A 22 3.96 -23.61 -20.69
CA TYR A 22 2.95 -22.67 -20.19
C TYR A 22 3.13 -22.28 -18.71
N LEU A 23 4.00 -22.96 -17.98
CA LEU A 23 4.20 -22.76 -16.53
C LEU A 23 5.49 -21.99 -16.21
N GLN A 24 6.26 -21.60 -17.22
CA GLN A 24 7.51 -20.88 -17.06
C GLN A 24 7.42 -19.46 -17.61
N PRO A 25 8.12 -18.48 -17.00
CA PRO A 25 8.26 -17.15 -17.59
C PRO A 25 8.80 -17.23 -19.01
N LEU A 26 8.36 -16.30 -19.85
CA LEU A 26 8.80 -16.24 -21.25
C LEU A 26 10.33 -16.06 -21.33
N ASP A 27 11.00 -16.99 -22.00
CA ASP A 27 12.45 -16.99 -22.20
C ASP A 27 12.88 -16.00 -23.30
N VAL A 28 12.76 -14.71 -22.99
CA VAL A 28 13.19 -13.60 -23.84
C VAL A 28 13.96 -12.57 -23.00
N PRO A 29 14.84 -11.78 -23.62
CA PRO A 29 15.53 -10.70 -22.91
C PRO A 29 14.54 -9.79 -22.20
N SER A 30 14.83 -9.46 -20.94
CA SER A 30 14.00 -8.56 -20.14
C SER A 30 13.87 -7.20 -20.83
N ALA A 31 12.63 -6.74 -21.01
CA ALA A 31 12.34 -5.38 -21.45
C ALA A 31 12.72 -4.32 -20.40
N VAL A 32 12.89 -4.73 -19.13
CA VAL A 32 13.29 -3.86 -18.03
C VAL A 32 14.81 -3.79 -17.97
N ARG A 33 15.35 -2.62 -18.29
CA ARG A 33 16.80 -2.36 -18.44
C ARG A 33 17.65 -2.63 -17.19
N SER A 34 17.05 -2.72 -16.01
CA SER A 34 17.76 -3.07 -14.78
C SER A 34 16.77 -3.46 -13.68
N LEU A 35 16.71 -4.74 -13.33
CA LEU A 35 16.06 -5.20 -12.11
C LEU A 35 16.89 -4.85 -10.86
N SER A 36 18.19 -4.62 -11.03
CA SER A 36 19.17 -4.41 -9.94
C SER A 36 19.30 -2.96 -9.47
N LYS A 37 18.94 -1.97 -10.29
CA LYS A 37 19.00 -0.54 -9.94
C LYS A 37 17.60 -0.05 -9.66
N GLN A 38 17.22 -0.05 -8.38
CA GLN A 38 15.98 0.58 -7.95
C GLN A 38 15.99 2.07 -8.27
N ASP A 39 14.93 2.52 -8.92
CA ASP A 39 14.69 3.94 -9.15
C ASP A 39 14.21 4.59 -7.85
N MET A 40 15.14 5.27 -7.17
CA MET A 40 14.87 5.90 -5.88
C MET A 40 13.85 7.03 -6.01
N SER A 41 13.73 7.68 -7.17
CA SER A 41 12.73 8.74 -7.35
C SER A 41 11.31 8.17 -7.26
N ARG A 42 11.11 6.90 -7.65
CA ARG A 42 9.83 6.19 -7.62
C ARG A 42 9.75 5.13 -6.53
N PHE A 43 10.68 5.11 -5.58
CA PHE A 43 10.71 4.09 -4.54
C PHE A 43 9.43 4.10 -3.68
N TRP A 44 9.04 5.28 -3.18
CA TRP A 44 7.75 5.51 -2.52
C TRP A 44 6.69 6.03 -3.46
N GLY A 45 5.45 5.57 -3.27
CA GLY A 45 4.28 6.11 -3.94
C GLY A 45 2.97 5.52 -3.44
N THR A 46 1.87 6.02 -4.00
CA THR A 46 0.48 5.63 -3.75
C THR A 46 0.11 4.30 -4.44
N TYR A 47 1.01 3.30 -4.38
CA TYR A 47 0.93 2.06 -5.16
C TYR A 47 -0.10 1.03 -4.66
N ARG A 48 -0.93 1.38 -3.67
CA ARG A 48 -2.00 0.51 -3.14
C ARG A 48 -3.38 1.02 -3.58
N SER A 49 -3.61 1.09 -4.89
CA SER A 49 -4.83 1.65 -5.52
C SER A 49 -6.16 1.00 -5.07
N GLY A 50 -6.14 -0.21 -4.53
CA GLY A 50 -7.32 -0.84 -3.91
C GLY A 50 -7.76 -0.24 -2.57
N HIS A 51 -7.06 0.79 -2.08
CA HIS A 51 -7.36 1.50 -0.82
C HIS A 51 -7.58 2.97 -1.10
N TYR A 52 -8.45 3.61 -0.32
CA TYR A 52 -8.72 5.04 -0.47
C TYR A 52 -7.46 5.88 -0.29
N LEU A 53 -6.60 5.53 0.67
CA LEU A 53 -5.22 6.01 0.74
C LEU A 53 -4.33 4.84 1.17
N GLY A 54 -3.33 4.53 0.34
CA GLY A 54 -2.33 3.54 0.68
C GLY A 54 -1.01 3.79 -0.02
N LEU A 55 0.06 3.82 0.77
CA LEU A 55 1.42 3.96 0.30
C LEU A 55 2.18 2.64 0.44
N ARG A 56 3.14 2.43 -0.46
CA ARG A 56 4.00 1.24 -0.47
C ARG A 56 5.35 1.58 -1.11
N THR A 57 6.39 0.87 -0.70
CA THR A 57 7.70 0.89 -1.38
C THR A 57 7.75 -0.09 -2.56
N ARG A 58 8.50 0.24 -3.61
CA ARG A 58 8.80 -0.69 -4.73
C ARG A 58 9.96 -1.63 -4.37
N SER A 59 9.77 -2.40 -3.30
CA SER A 59 10.70 -3.40 -2.78
C SER A 59 9.98 -4.73 -2.57
N GLU A 60 10.69 -5.85 -2.64
CA GLU A 60 10.13 -7.19 -2.36
C GLU A 60 9.58 -7.24 -0.93
N LYS A 61 10.43 -6.94 0.06
CA LYS A 61 10.01 -6.64 1.43
C LYS A 61 9.60 -5.18 1.52
N SER A 62 8.30 -4.92 1.60
CA SER A 62 7.74 -3.56 1.56
C SER A 62 7.27 -3.09 2.94
N LEU A 63 7.52 -1.81 3.25
CA LEU A 63 6.76 -1.10 4.29
C LEU A 63 5.46 -0.57 3.65
N LEU A 64 4.32 -0.88 4.27
CA LEU A 64 3.02 -0.40 3.85
C LEU A 64 2.55 0.67 4.82
N ALA A 65 1.92 1.72 4.29
CA ALA A 65 1.17 2.68 5.09
C ALA A 65 -0.24 2.83 4.52
N GLY A 66 -1.20 3.17 5.36
CA GLY A 66 -2.55 3.45 4.91
C GLY A 66 -3.37 4.23 5.92
N MET A 67 -4.53 4.67 5.46
CA MET A 67 -5.52 5.36 6.26
C MET A 67 -6.84 4.63 6.19
N MET A 68 -7.55 4.65 7.32
CA MET A 68 -8.92 4.23 7.46
C MET A 68 -9.71 5.33 8.16
N TRP A 69 -11.02 5.35 8.00
CA TRP A 69 -11.85 6.25 8.79
C TRP A 69 -13.24 5.69 9.09
N LEU A 70 -13.85 6.23 10.12
CA LEU A 70 -15.19 5.90 10.59
C LEU A 70 -16.04 7.18 10.62
N ASN A 71 -17.25 7.10 10.08
CA ASN A 71 -18.25 8.15 10.22
C ASN A 71 -18.98 8.00 11.57
N ASN A 72 -18.73 8.89 12.53
CA ASN A 72 -19.15 8.70 13.92
C ASN A 72 -20.60 9.11 14.20
N LYS A 73 -21.18 10.01 13.40
CA LYS A 73 -22.50 10.63 13.69
C LYS A 73 -23.62 10.19 12.75
N SER A 74 -23.32 9.36 11.75
CA SER A 74 -24.35 8.90 10.82
C SER A 74 -25.05 7.67 11.38
N PRO A 75 -26.40 7.64 11.43
CA PRO A 75 -27.16 6.44 11.75
C PRO A 75 -26.74 5.27 10.84
N ARG A 76 -26.67 4.04 11.38
CA ARG A 76 -26.21 2.87 10.61
C ARG A 76 -27.00 2.63 9.33
N ASN A 77 -28.29 2.93 9.32
CA ASN A 77 -29.17 2.82 8.17
C ASN A 77 -28.87 3.86 7.07
N GLU A 78 -28.10 4.91 7.36
CA GLU A 78 -27.67 5.92 6.38
C GLU A 78 -26.27 5.65 5.83
N ILE A 79 -25.53 4.69 6.39
CA ILE A 79 -24.21 4.30 5.91
C ILE A 79 -24.37 3.21 4.86
N HIS A 80 -24.07 3.54 3.60
CA HIS A 80 -23.95 2.55 2.53
C HIS A 80 -22.63 1.78 2.68
N GLY A 81 -22.68 0.45 2.61
CA GLY A 81 -21.49 -0.41 2.64
C GLY A 81 -20.79 -0.49 4.00
N ASP A 82 -19.47 -0.39 3.96
CA ASP A 82 -18.58 -0.61 5.10
C ASP A 82 -18.62 0.56 6.08
N ILE A 83 -18.90 0.29 7.35
CA ILE A 83 -18.86 1.32 8.39
C ILE A 83 -17.46 1.89 8.58
N PHE A 84 -16.47 1.02 8.43
CA PHE A 84 -15.07 1.39 8.49
C PHE A 84 -14.50 1.45 7.08
N ARG A 85 -14.26 2.67 6.60
CA ARG A 85 -13.78 2.92 5.24
C ARG A 85 -12.30 2.60 5.17
N HIS A 86 -11.92 1.73 4.24
CA HIS A 86 -10.53 1.31 4.06
C HIS A 86 -10.21 1.00 2.60
N LYS A 87 -10.82 -0.06 2.09
CA LYS A 87 -10.69 -0.48 0.69
C LYS A 87 -11.67 0.28 -0.18
N CYS A 88 -11.28 0.51 -1.42
CA CYS A 88 -12.15 1.01 -2.46
C CYS A 88 -13.22 -0.05 -2.75
N ASN A 89 -14.40 0.12 -2.14
CA ASN A 89 -15.54 -0.78 -2.30
C ASN A 89 -16.72 -0.01 -2.90
N GLN A 90 -17.26 -0.51 -4.00
CA GLN A 90 -18.36 0.13 -4.74
C GLN A 90 -19.64 0.22 -3.91
N ASP A 91 -19.86 -0.72 -2.99
CA ASP A 91 -21.03 -0.72 -2.09
C ASP A 91 -21.04 0.48 -1.13
N ASN A 92 -19.89 1.15 -0.95
CA ASN A 92 -19.80 2.36 -0.15
C ASN A 92 -20.44 3.57 -0.84
N GLN A 93 -20.68 3.50 -2.16
CA GLN A 93 -21.30 4.55 -2.97
C GLN A 93 -20.62 5.93 -2.84
N LEU A 94 -19.31 5.95 -2.56
CA LEU A 94 -18.54 7.18 -2.43
C LEU A 94 -18.07 7.65 -3.80
N LYS A 95 -18.05 8.97 -4.00
CA LYS A 95 -17.35 9.59 -5.11
C LYS A 95 -15.95 9.97 -4.65
N TYR A 96 -14.94 9.34 -5.24
CA TYR A 96 -13.55 9.57 -4.88
C TYR A 96 -12.63 9.58 -6.10
N GLY A 97 -11.47 10.21 -5.95
CA GLY A 97 -10.43 10.17 -6.96
C GLY A 97 -9.41 11.27 -6.80
N TRP A 98 -8.29 11.10 -7.50
CA TRP A 98 -7.25 12.11 -7.64
C TRP A 98 -7.76 13.25 -8.52
N LYS A 99 -7.67 14.47 -8.01
CA LYS A 99 -7.87 15.71 -8.78
C LYS A 99 -6.59 16.08 -9.51
N GLU A 100 -5.46 15.90 -8.84
CA GLU A 100 -4.12 16.12 -9.35
C GLU A 100 -3.25 14.96 -8.85
N HIS A 101 -2.42 14.39 -9.72
CA HIS A 101 -1.44 13.39 -9.34
C HIS A 101 -0.39 13.27 -10.45
N ASP A 102 0.88 13.58 -10.16
CA ASP A 102 1.95 13.53 -11.16
C ASP A 102 2.57 12.12 -11.32
N GLY A 103 2.16 11.18 -10.46
CA GLY A 103 2.66 9.81 -10.46
C GLY A 103 4.00 9.64 -9.75
N GLU A 104 4.60 10.75 -9.29
CA GLU A 104 5.95 10.75 -8.75
C GLU A 104 6.03 11.54 -7.44
N ASN A 105 5.78 12.85 -7.42
CA ASN A 105 6.11 13.72 -6.29
C ASN A 105 4.90 14.16 -5.47
N PHE A 106 3.71 14.31 -6.06
CA PHE A 106 2.57 14.83 -5.32
C PHE A 106 1.22 14.30 -5.84
N GLY A 107 0.21 14.46 -5.00
CA GLY A 107 -1.17 14.26 -5.40
C GLY A 107 -2.16 14.92 -4.47
N VAL A 108 -3.31 15.29 -5.02
CA VAL A 108 -4.47 15.81 -4.30
C VAL A 108 -5.67 14.93 -4.63
N GLN A 109 -6.20 14.25 -3.64
CA GLN A 109 -7.37 13.39 -3.73
C GLN A 109 -8.52 13.99 -2.95
N SER A 110 -9.74 13.75 -3.44
CA SER A 110 -10.96 13.97 -2.66
C SER A 110 -11.76 12.68 -2.52
N VAL A 111 -12.38 12.49 -1.36
CA VAL A 111 -13.42 11.49 -1.09
C VAL A 111 -14.66 12.22 -0.58
N GLU A 112 -15.80 12.05 -1.24
CA GLU A 112 -17.06 12.70 -0.88
C GLU A 112 -17.92 11.71 -0.09
N GLU A 113 -18.12 12.02 1.19
CA GLU A 113 -19.12 11.41 2.06
C GLU A 113 -20.40 12.27 2.05
N LYS A 114 -21.50 11.74 2.62
CA LYS A 114 -22.80 12.43 2.58
C LYS A 114 -22.78 13.84 3.20
N ASN A 115 -22.09 14.00 4.33
CA ASN A 115 -22.13 15.22 5.16
C ASN A 115 -20.79 15.98 5.20
N TYR A 116 -19.74 15.43 4.60
CA TYR A 116 -18.40 16.00 4.61
C TYR A 116 -17.57 15.47 3.46
N LYS A 117 -16.52 16.20 3.13
CA LYS A 117 -15.52 15.83 2.15
C LYS A 117 -14.19 15.63 2.86
N ILE A 118 -13.48 14.57 2.46
CA ILE A 118 -12.13 14.30 2.92
C ILE A 118 -11.19 14.67 1.78
N TRP A 119 -10.21 15.51 2.08
CA TRP A 119 -9.11 15.84 1.20
C TRP A 119 -7.85 15.12 1.67
N THR A 120 -7.13 14.51 0.75
CA THR A 120 -5.86 13.85 1.03
C THR A 120 -4.81 14.41 0.10
N LYS A 121 -3.78 15.03 0.66
CA LYS A 121 -2.69 15.65 -0.08
C LYS A 121 -1.41 14.91 0.23
N PHE A 122 -0.80 14.34 -0.80
CA PHE A 122 0.47 13.62 -0.73
C PHE A 122 1.57 14.51 -1.31
N LEU A 123 2.70 14.59 -0.62
CA LEU A 123 3.91 15.24 -1.09
C LEU A 123 5.12 14.36 -0.75
N LYS A 124 6.02 14.20 -1.71
CA LYS A 124 7.30 13.50 -1.54
C LYS A 124 8.45 14.44 -1.82
N GLN A 125 9.45 14.37 -0.97
CA GLN A 125 10.70 15.10 -1.10
C GLN A 125 11.84 14.11 -1.31
N GLN A 126 12.57 14.26 -2.40
CA GLN A 126 13.73 13.43 -2.71
C GLN A 126 14.93 13.88 -1.87
N VAL A 127 15.09 13.27 -0.71
CA VAL A 127 16.21 13.49 0.22
C VAL A 127 16.88 12.17 0.62
N GLY A 128 18.19 12.21 0.83
CA GLY A 128 18.95 11.02 1.21
C GLY A 128 19.01 9.92 0.14
N GLY A 129 19.39 8.71 0.55
CA GLY A 129 19.64 7.56 -0.34
C GLY A 129 18.56 6.46 -0.31
N HIS A 130 17.48 6.64 0.44
CA HIS A 130 16.48 5.58 0.73
C HIS A 130 15.08 5.90 0.19
N GLY A 131 15.00 6.66 -0.91
CA GLY A 131 13.75 6.99 -1.59
C GLY A 131 13.01 8.22 -1.08
N GLY A 132 13.66 9.04 -0.25
CA GLY A 132 13.12 10.32 0.23
C GLY A 132 12.17 10.21 1.42
N ASP A 133 11.68 11.39 1.80
CA ASP A 133 10.65 11.57 2.80
C ASP A 133 9.32 11.86 2.11
N TRP A 134 8.22 11.54 2.79
CA TRP A 134 6.89 11.88 2.30
C TRP A 134 6.00 12.36 3.43
N THR A 135 5.02 13.18 3.08
CA THR A 135 4.03 13.72 3.99
C THR A 135 2.65 13.53 3.37
N VAL A 136 1.70 13.10 4.20
CA VAL A 136 0.29 13.12 3.85
C VAL A 136 -0.43 14.08 4.78
N LYS A 137 -1.14 15.04 4.20
CA LYS A 137 -2.07 15.90 4.91
C LYS A 137 -3.50 15.42 4.65
N VAL A 138 -4.26 15.22 5.71
CA VAL A 138 -5.69 14.89 5.63
C VAL A 138 -6.47 16.05 6.20
N GLU A 139 -7.43 16.56 5.43
CA GLU A 139 -8.30 17.66 5.80
C GLU A 139 -9.75 17.24 5.60
N THR A 140 -10.64 17.77 6.43
CA THR A 140 -12.08 17.57 6.29
C THR A 140 -12.77 18.89 6.06
N GLU A 141 -13.82 18.87 5.25
CA GLU A 141 -14.64 20.03 4.95
C GLU A 141 -16.12 19.63 5.05
N GLY A 142 -16.89 20.35 5.87
CA GLY A 142 -18.31 20.06 6.09
C GLY A 142 -18.66 19.89 7.57
N THR A 143 -19.79 19.25 7.84
CA THR A 143 -20.39 19.18 9.19
C THR A 143 -20.32 17.77 9.80
N GLY A 144 -19.80 16.79 9.07
CA GLY A 144 -19.62 15.43 9.56
C GLY A 144 -18.51 15.32 10.62
N THR A 145 -18.68 14.37 11.54
CA THR A 145 -17.64 13.98 12.50
C THR A 145 -17.08 12.62 12.09
N THR A 146 -15.76 12.54 11.96
CA THR A 146 -15.04 11.35 11.51
C THR A 146 -13.85 11.07 12.40
N THR A 147 -13.56 9.78 12.64
CA THR A 147 -12.30 9.35 13.27
C THR A 147 -11.40 8.77 12.20
N PHE A 148 -10.14 9.21 12.18
CA PHE A 148 -9.11 8.64 11.32
C PHE A 148 -8.22 7.67 12.08
N ALA A 149 -7.82 6.59 11.42
CA ALA A 149 -6.79 5.69 11.88
C ALA A 149 -5.71 5.57 10.79
N PHE A 150 -4.46 5.84 11.18
CA PHE A 150 -3.29 5.65 10.32
C PHE A 150 -2.53 4.42 10.79
N TYR A 151 -2.11 3.58 9.85
CA TYR A 151 -1.44 2.34 10.16
C TYR A 151 -0.23 2.11 9.28
N PHE A 152 0.74 1.38 9.82
CA PHE A 152 1.93 0.94 9.13
C PHE A 152 2.09 -0.57 9.31
N VAL A 153 2.54 -1.25 8.25
CA VAL A 153 2.75 -2.70 8.26
C VAL A 153 4.12 -3.00 7.68
N THR A 154 4.97 -3.64 8.47
CA THR A 154 6.25 -4.19 8.05
C THR A 154 6.06 -5.63 7.56
N ASP A 155 6.96 -6.08 6.70
CA ASP A 155 7.07 -7.50 6.35
C ASP A 155 7.83 -8.24 7.46
N SER A 156 7.40 -9.48 7.76
CA SER A 156 7.95 -10.49 8.68
C SER A 156 8.81 -10.00 9.86
N ASP A 157 10.06 -9.61 9.58
CA ASP A 157 11.12 -9.29 10.53
C ASP A 157 11.39 -7.78 10.69
N GLY A 158 10.70 -6.93 9.94
CA GLY A 158 10.86 -5.48 10.03
C GLY A 158 10.25 -4.89 11.30
N TYR A 159 10.96 -3.97 11.95
CA TYR A 159 10.44 -3.18 13.07
C TYR A 159 10.53 -1.68 12.76
N LEU A 160 9.61 -0.91 13.31
CA LEU A 160 9.64 0.55 13.24
C LEU A 160 10.26 1.10 14.51
N LYS A 161 11.37 1.81 14.37
CA LYS A 161 11.95 2.58 15.47
C LYS A 161 11.41 3.99 15.41
N VAL A 162 10.62 4.38 16.40
CA VAL A 162 10.18 5.77 16.56
C VAL A 162 11.30 6.52 17.26
N PRO A 163 11.98 7.48 16.60
CA PRO A 163 12.97 8.30 17.28
C PRO A 163 12.25 9.22 18.25
N LEU A 164 12.46 9.01 19.54
CA LEU A 164 11.93 9.85 20.59
C LEU A 164 12.80 11.10 20.68
N GLY A 165 12.15 12.27 20.66
CA GLY A 165 12.82 13.51 21.06
C GLY A 165 13.37 13.33 22.47
N HIS A 166 14.49 13.98 22.76
CA HIS A 166 15.28 13.84 23.99
C HIS A 166 14.45 13.96 25.29
N ASP A 167 13.26 14.59 25.25
CA ASP A 167 12.38 14.81 26.39
C ASP A 167 11.23 13.78 26.53
N SER A 168 11.11 12.81 25.62
CA SER A 168 9.97 11.87 25.51
C SER A 168 10.30 10.39 25.79
N ALA A 169 11.57 10.08 26.06
CA ALA A 169 12.02 8.71 26.31
C ALA A 169 11.46 8.15 27.65
N ASP A 170 11.47 8.96 28.71
CA ASP A 170 11.02 8.55 30.05
C ASP A 170 9.50 8.31 30.14
N GLU A 171 8.73 8.91 29.23
CA GLU A 171 7.28 8.78 29.21
C GLU A 171 6.84 7.49 28.52
N LEU A 172 7.58 7.03 27.51
CA LEU A 172 7.23 5.85 26.71
C LEU A 172 7.67 4.52 27.31
N ASP A 173 8.72 4.49 28.12
CA ASP A 173 9.07 3.27 28.87
C ASP A 173 7.94 2.82 29.81
N LYS A 174 7.06 3.73 30.23
CA LYS A 174 5.85 3.42 31.01
C LYS A 174 4.69 2.86 30.18
N PHE A 175 4.69 3.06 28.85
CA PHE A 175 3.60 2.66 27.96
C PHE A 175 3.94 1.45 27.08
N VAL A 176 5.23 1.20 26.79
CA VAL A 176 5.69 0.02 26.05
C VAL A 176 5.45 -1.29 26.80
N GLU A 177 5.27 -1.26 28.12
CA GLU A 177 4.86 -2.43 28.91
C GLU A 177 3.39 -2.84 28.70
N GLN A 178 2.56 -2.03 28.02
CA GLN A 178 1.16 -2.36 27.72
C GLN A 178 0.92 -2.53 26.21
N GLU A 179 1.15 -3.77 25.78
CA GLU A 179 0.64 -4.46 24.58
C GLU A 179 0.83 -3.85 23.18
N ASN A 180 1.22 -4.75 22.26
CA ASN A 180 1.49 -4.51 20.85
C ASN A 180 0.26 -4.01 20.08
N THR A 181 -0.05 -2.72 20.14
CA THR A 181 -0.71 -1.98 19.05
C THR A 181 -0.77 -0.48 19.39
N ALA A 182 0.09 0.32 18.76
CA ALA A 182 -0.05 1.77 18.85
C ALA A 182 -1.12 2.26 17.88
N PHE A 183 -2.33 2.51 18.39
CA PHE A 183 -3.37 3.28 17.72
C PHE A 183 -3.24 4.75 18.13
N TRP A 184 -3.05 5.65 17.17
CA TRP A 184 -3.13 7.09 17.42
C TRP A 184 -4.40 7.63 16.77
N THR A 185 -5.34 8.12 17.57
CA THR A 185 -6.44 8.97 17.10
C THR A 185 -6.20 10.38 17.61
N TYR A 186 -5.92 11.31 16.72
CA TYR A 186 -5.94 12.73 17.03
C TYR A 186 -7.31 13.27 16.63
N SER A 187 -8.09 13.73 17.61
CA SER A 187 -9.33 14.47 17.38
C SER A 187 -9.13 15.84 18.01
N ASP A 188 -8.95 16.86 17.19
CA ASP A 188 -9.17 18.24 17.65
C ASP A 188 -10.67 18.48 17.80
N TYR A 189 -11.03 19.17 18.89
CA TYR A 189 -12.38 19.56 19.27
C TYR A 189 -13.02 20.57 18.31
#